data_AF-A0A2B4E7R1-F1
#
_entry.id   AF-A0A2B4E7R1-F1
#
_cell.length_a   1.000
_cell.length_b   1.000
_cell.length_c   1.000
_cell.angle_alpha   90.00
_cell.angle_beta   90.00
_cell.angle_gamma   90.00
#
_symmetry.space_group_name_H-M   'P 1'
#
loop_
_entity.id
_entity.type
_entity.pdbx_description
1 polymer ?
#
loop_
_entity_poly.entity_id
_entity_poly.type
_entity_poly.pdbx_seq_one_letter_code
_entity_poly.pdbx_strand_id
1 'polypeptide(L)' 'VVGGRAGAYESKLKEARDIAMEEMKTFARQKNANAIVGIDVDYEVVREGMLMVAVSGTAVRI' A
#
# COMPACT_ATOMS: atom_id res chain seq x y z
N VAL A 1 20.21 -15.60 13.39
CA VAL A 1 19.49 -14.40 13.87
C VAL A 1 18.00 -14.64 13.66
N VAL A 2 17.29 -15.02 14.71
CA VAL A 2 15.86 -15.41 14.70
C VAL A 2 15.07 -14.12 14.93
N GLY A 3 14.30 -13.56 13.99
CA GLY A 3 13.15 -14.12 13.27
C GLY A 3 11.83 -13.57 13.82
N GLY A 4 11.75 -13.26 15.12
CA GLY A 4 10.51 -12.84 15.80
C GLY A 4 10.15 -11.35 15.63
N ARG A 5 11.13 -10.44 15.61
CA ARG A 5 10.89 -9.02 15.31
C ARG A 5 10.62 -8.76 13.83
N ALA A 6 11.23 -9.56 12.95
CA ALA A 6 11.02 -9.48 11.51
C ALA A 6 9.57 -9.83 11.12
N GLY A 7 9.01 -10.93 11.64
CA GLY A 7 7.65 -11.34 11.30
C GLY A 7 6.56 -10.38 11.79
N ALA A 8 6.70 -9.80 12.98
CA ALA A 8 5.75 -8.80 13.49
C ALA A 8 5.82 -7.49 12.69
N TYR A 9 7.02 -7.06 12.30
CA TYR A 9 7.23 -5.89 11.47
C TYR A 9 6.70 -6.10 10.04
N GLU A 10 7.02 -7.23 9.41
CA GLU A 10 6.50 -7.61 8.09
C GLU A 10 4.97 -7.74 8.07
N SER A 11 4.37 -8.28 9.14
CA SER A 11 2.91 -8.38 9.25
C SER A 11 2.25 -7.00 9.28
N LYS A 12 2.84 -6.04 10.01
CA LYS A 12 2.33 -4.66 10.08
C LYS A 12 2.54 -3.90 8.77
N LEU A 13 3.66 -4.12 8.09
CA LEU A 13 3.89 -3.58 6.75
C LEU A 13 2.88 -4.11 5.74
N LYS A 14 2.60 -5.41 5.80
CA LYS A 14 1.60 -6.04 4.95
C LYS A 14 0.21 -5.46 5.20
N GLU A 15 -0.18 -5.32 6.47
CA GLU A 15 -1.45 -4.71 6.86
C GLU A 15 -1.57 -3.27 6.34
N ALA A 16 -0.55 -2.43 6.52
CA ALA A 16 -0.54 -1.06 6.02
C ALA A 16 -0.64 -0.98 4.49
N ARG A 17 0.07 -1.85 3.77
CA ARG A 17 -0.01 -1.95 2.31
C ARG A 17 -1.40 -2.38 1.85
N ASP A 18 -1.97 -3.38 2.50
CA ASP A 18 -3.28 -3.91 2.11
C ASP A 18 -4.37 -2.83 2.32
N ILE A 19 -4.29 -2.03 3.40
CA ILE A 19 -5.15 -0.86 3.62
C ILE A 19 -4.99 0.19 2.50
N ALA A 20 -3.75 0.59 2.20
CA ALA A 20 -3.47 1.59 1.18
C ALA A 20 -3.98 1.16 -0.21
N MET A 21 -3.84 -0.12 -0.55
CA MET A 21 -4.37 -0.70 -1.78
C MET A 21 -5.90 -0.69 -1.83
N GLU A 22 -6.60 -0.97 -0.71
CA GLU A 22 -8.07 -0.91 -0.67
C GLU A 22 -8.59 0.53 -0.81
N GLU A 23 -7.91 1.51 -0.23
CA GLU A 23 -8.23 2.93 -0.44
C GLU A 23 -8.06 3.32 -1.92
N MET A 24 -6.95 2.94 -2.55
CA MET A 24 -6.71 3.20 -3.98
C MET A 24 -7.79 2.59 -4.87
N LYS A 25 -8.19 1.34 -4.61
CA LYS A 25 -9.29 0.66 -5.32
C LYS A 25 -10.61 1.40 -5.14
N THR A 26 -10.90 1.87 -3.92
CA THR A 26 -12.11 2.63 -3.62
C THR A 26 -12.15 3.93 -4.41
N PHE A 27 -11.05 4.68 -4.47
CA PHE A 27 -10.95 5.89 -5.28
C PHE A 27 -11.09 5.62 -6.78
N ALA A 28 -10.51 4.54 -7.29
CA ALA A 28 -10.66 4.15 -8.68
C ALA A 28 -12.11 3.79 -9.03
N ARG A 29 -12.80 3.04 -8.15
CA ARG A 29 -14.23 2.71 -8.30
C ARG A 29 -15.10 3.96 -8.32
N GLN A 30 -14.84 4.93 -7.44
CA GLN A 30 -15.55 6.21 -7.42
C GLN A 30 -15.38 7.01 -8.73
N LYS A 31 -14.29 6.77 -9.46
CA LYS A 31 -14.01 7.36 -10.78
C LYS A 31 -14.53 6.52 -11.95
N ASN A 32 -15.33 5.48 -11.70
CA ASN A 32 -15.81 4.53 -12.71
C ASN A 32 -14.69 3.82 -13.50
N ALA A 33 -13.52 3.65 -12.89
CA ALA A 33 -12.44 2.83 -13.44
C ALA A 33 -12.68 1.36 -13.12
N ASN A 34 -12.26 0.46 -14.02
CA ASN A 34 -12.32 -0.99 -13.84
C ASN A 34 -10.92 -1.64 -13.68
N ALA A 35 -9.86 -0.87 -13.88
CA ALA A 35 -8.49 -1.30 -13.62
C ALA A 35 -7.62 -0.13 -13.11
N ILE A 36 -6.52 -0.47 -12.45
CA ILE A 36 -5.44 0.46 -12.09
C ILE A 36 -4.15 -0.11 -12.66
N VAL A 37 -3.46 0.68 -13.47
CA VAL A 37 -2.23 0.29 -14.16
C VAL A 37 -1.05 1.15 -13.73
N GLY A 38 0.16 0.61 -13.87
CA GLY A 38 1.39 1.29 -13.46
C GLY A 38 1.41 1.57 -11.96
N ILE A 39 1.07 0.56 -11.16
CA ILE A 39 1.06 0.70 -9.70
C ILE A 39 2.49 0.78 -9.19
N ASP A 40 2.76 1.75 -8.34
CA ASP A 40 4.02 1.89 -7.59
C ASP A 40 3.74 1.91 -6.08
N VAL A 41 4.68 1.37 -5.30
CA VAL A 41 4.56 1.23 -3.85
C VAL A 41 5.83 1.71 -3.19
N ASP A 42 5.71 2.82 -2.47
CA ASP A 42 6.80 3.46 -1.76
C ASP A 42 6.67 3.22 -0.26
N TYR A 43 7.82 2.97 0.37
CA TYR A 43 7.95 2.81 1.81
C TYR A 43 8.89 3.88 2.34
N GLU A 44 8.38 4.76 3.19
CA GLU A 44 9.18 5.83 3.80
C GLU A 44 9.11 5.80 5.32
N VAL A 45 10.25 6.03 5.96
CA VAL A 45 10.34 6.20 7.40
C VAL A 45 10.07 7.67 7.71
N VAL A 46 8.88 7.96 8.23
CA VAL A 46 8.45 9.34 8.52
C VAL A 46 9.11 9.85 9.80
N ARG A 47 9.24 8.97 10.80
CA ARG A 47 9.92 9.22 12.10
C ARG A 47 10.38 7.88 12.68
N GLU A 48 11.19 7.92 13.74
CA GLU A 48 11.59 6.71 14.45
C GLU A 48 10.37 5.85 14.83
N GLY A 49 10.35 4.62 14.33
CA GLY A 49 9.28 3.64 14.59
C GLY A 49 8.00 3.84 13.78
N MET A 50 7.89 4.87 12.93
CA MET A 50 6.73 5.09 12.05
C MET A 50 7.13 4.94 10.59
N LEU A 51 6.37 4.11 9.87
CA LEU A 51 6.57 3.87 8.46
C LEU A 51 5.28 4.17 7.69
N MET A 52 5.41 4.94 6.62
CA MET A 52 4.35 5.27 5.68
C MET A 52 4.45 4.34 4.48
N VAL A 53 3.29 3.82 4.06
CA VAL A 53 3.15 3.11 2.79
C VAL A 53 2.35 4.03 1.88
N ALA A 54 2.98 4.49 0.81
CA ALA A 54 2.33 5.25 -0.24
C ALA A 54 2.14 4.34 -1.45
N VAL A 55 0.97 4.42 -2.07
CA VAL A 55 0.65 3.65 -3.27
C VAL A 55 0.14 4.60 -4.34
N SER A 56 0.66 4.49 -5.54
CA SER A 56 0.27 5.33 -6.67
C SER A 56 -0.05 4.47 -7.89
N GLY A 57 -0.81 5.01 -8.84
CA GLY A 57 -1.19 4.29 -10.06
C GLY A 57 -2.19 5.08 -10.90
N THR A 58 -2.44 4.61 -12.12
CA THR A 58 -3.37 5.25 -13.07
C THR A 58 -4.66 4.45 -13.17
N ALA A 59 -5.77 5.08 -12.75
CA ALA A 59 -7.10 4.49 -12.89
C ALA A 59 -7.57 4.58 -14.35
N VAL A 60 -7.94 3.45 -14.95
CA VAL A 60 -8.35 3.34 -16.36
C VAL A 60 -9.68 2.60 -16.49
N ARG A 61 -10.36 2.86 -17.61
CA ARG A 61 -11.52 2.07 -18.05
C ARG A 61 -11.18 1.38 -19.36
N ILE A 62 -11.21 0.05 -19.34
CA ILE A 62 -11.01 -0.82 -20.51
C ILE A 62 -12.31 -1.48 -20.95
#